data_AF-A0A127SNK2-F1
#
_entry.id   AF-A0A127SNK2-F1
#
_cell.length_a   1.000
_cell.length_b   1.000
_cell.length_c   1.000
_cell.angle_alpha   90.00
_cell.angle_beta   90.00
_cell.angle_gamma   90.00
#
_symmetry.space_group_name_H-M   'P 1'
#
loop_
_entity.id
_entity.type
_entity.pdbx_description
1 polymer ?
#
loop_
_entity_poly.entity_id
_entity_poly.type
_entity_poly.pdbx_seq_one_letter_code
_entity_poly.pdbx_strand_id
1 'polypeptide(L)'
;VTQDVEGAADVYMFANDNLTSLIAANGISKLGGQTVEEVKENNSQAIVDSVSVDGDIYGVPFTTNTWFMYYDKSAFTEDEVKNLDTMIAKDKISFPITNSWYIASFYVANGCTLFGEDGTDEAAGVDFEGDKAKAVTDYLVDLVNNPNFVSDADGSGLSGLRDGSVKAMFSGSWDASAVKEALGDNYGVVQLPTITINGEEKQMKSFSGSKAIGVNPNCEYPQVAVALARYLGSADAQKAHYEMRNVVPCNEELLSQITDDALV
;
A
#
# COMPACT_ATOMS: atom_id res chain seq x y z
N VAL A 1 10.71 12.16 -11.00
CA VAL A 1 10.76 13.58 -10.60
C VAL A 1 12.13 13.94 -10.04
N THR A 2 12.59 13.34 -8.95
CA THR A 2 13.83 13.73 -8.24
C THR A 2 15.15 13.62 -9.04
N GLN A 3 15.17 12.89 -10.15
CA GLN A 3 16.36 12.75 -11.02
C GLN A 3 16.58 13.98 -11.94
N ASP A 4 15.49 14.65 -12.32
CA ASP A 4 15.49 15.84 -13.16
C ASP A 4 14.18 16.59 -12.88
N VAL A 5 14.25 17.53 -11.94
CA VAL A 5 13.05 18.25 -11.50
C VAL A 5 12.58 19.25 -12.55
N GLU A 6 13.51 19.91 -13.25
CA GLU A 6 13.17 20.90 -14.29
C GLU A 6 12.57 20.24 -15.53
N GLY A 7 13.05 19.04 -15.90
CA GLY A 7 12.51 18.25 -17.01
C GLY A 7 11.31 17.37 -16.66
N ALA A 8 10.89 17.32 -15.39
CA ALA A 8 9.74 16.52 -14.96
C ALA A 8 8.39 17.17 -15.34
N ALA A 9 7.33 16.36 -15.34
CA ALA A 9 5.98 16.84 -15.60
C ALA A 9 5.52 17.93 -14.60
N ASP A 10 4.68 18.86 -15.06
CA ASP A 10 4.08 19.92 -14.24
C ASP A 10 3.22 19.36 -13.10
N VAL A 11 2.49 18.28 -13.38
CA VAL A 11 1.62 17.56 -12.45
C VAL A 11 1.93 16.08 -12.57
N TYR A 12 2.09 15.41 -11.43
CA TYR A 12 2.45 13.99 -11.40
C TYR A 12 1.79 13.27 -10.23
N MET A 13 1.59 11.97 -10.38
CA MET A 13 1.07 11.09 -9.32
C MET A 13 2.25 10.45 -8.59
N PHE A 14 2.21 10.41 -7.26
CA PHE A 14 3.27 9.86 -6.43
C PHE A 14 2.71 9.07 -5.24
N ALA A 15 3.52 8.18 -4.67
CA ALA A 15 3.23 7.52 -3.41
C ALA A 15 3.77 8.38 -2.26
N ASN A 16 3.02 8.50 -1.17
CA ASN A 16 3.31 9.48 -0.13
C ASN A 16 4.68 9.28 0.57
N ASP A 17 5.21 8.07 0.58
CA ASP A 17 6.56 7.76 1.09
C ASP A 17 7.67 8.48 0.31
N ASN A 18 7.39 9.00 -0.89
CA ASN A 18 8.35 9.81 -1.66
C ASN A 18 8.33 11.30 -1.28
N LEU A 19 7.40 11.74 -0.43
CA LEU A 19 7.16 13.16 -0.17
C LEU A 19 8.39 13.89 0.38
N THR A 20 9.06 13.34 1.38
CA THR A 20 10.25 13.96 1.98
C THR A 20 11.39 14.13 0.98
N SER A 21 11.60 13.13 0.11
CA SER A 21 12.58 13.19 -0.99
C SER A 21 12.20 14.23 -2.03
N LEU A 22 10.91 14.36 -2.35
CA LEU A 22 10.41 15.40 -3.27
C LEU A 22 10.61 16.79 -2.67
N ILE A 23 10.32 17.00 -1.39
CA ILE A 23 10.56 18.27 -0.70
C ILE A 23 12.05 18.62 -0.71
N ALA A 24 12.91 17.67 -0.31
CA ALA A 24 14.36 17.87 -0.28
C ALA A 24 14.96 18.22 -1.65
N ALA A 25 14.38 17.69 -2.72
CA ALA A 25 14.78 17.96 -4.09
C ALA A 25 14.17 19.26 -4.68
N ASN A 26 13.36 20.01 -3.93
CA ASN A 26 12.51 21.08 -4.46
C ASN A 26 11.64 20.60 -5.64
N GLY A 27 11.17 19.36 -5.56
CA GLY A 27 10.40 18.69 -6.62
C GLY A 27 8.89 18.84 -6.49
N ILE A 28 8.39 19.35 -5.38
CA ILE A 28 6.96 19.45 -5.08
C ILE A 28 6.60 20.79 -4.45
N SER A 29 5.45 21.34 -4.85
CA SER A 29 4.93 22.62 -4.35
C SER A 29 4.09 22.42 -3.10
N LYS A 30 4.18 23.36 -2.15
CA LYS A 30 3.18 23.54 -1.10
C LYS A 30 1.84 23.93 -1.74
N LEU A 31 0.76 23.30 -1.31
CA LEU A 31 -0.60 23.64 -1.73
C LEU A 31 -1.22 24.64 -0.75
N GLY A 32 -2.21 25.42 -1.22
CA GLY A 32 -2.91 26.41 -0.41
C GLY A 32 -4.33 26.66 -0.87
N GLY A 33 -5.03 27.54 -0.13
CA GLY A 33 -6.39 27.97 -0.45
C GLY A 33 -7.40 26.82 -0.49
N GLN A 34 -8.36 26.91 -1.41
CA GLN A 34 -9.45 25.94 -1.57
C GLN A 34 -8.96 24.50 -1.73
N THR A 35 -7.81 24.27 -2.38
CA THR A 35 -7.26 22.91 -2.53
C THR A 35 -6.96 22.26 -1.18
N VAL A 36 -6.41 23.02 -0.22
CA VAL A 36 -6.11 22.51 1.12
C VAL A 36 -7.38 22.29 1.94
N GLU A 37 -8.35 23.19 1.81
CA GLU A 37 -9.65 23.06 2.48
C GLU A 37 -10.36 21.78 2.02
N GLU A 38 -10.43 21.53 0.72
CA GLU A 38 -11.04 20.33 0.15
C GLU A 38 -10.30 19.04 0.53
N VAL A 39 -8.96 19.06 0.59
CA VAL A 39 -8.20 17.89 1.06
C VAL A 39 -8.56 17.55 2.51
N LYS A 40 -8.69 18.55 3.38
CA LYS A 40 -9.03 18.35 4.79
C LYS A 40 -10.49 17.97 5.02
N GLU A 41 -11.41 18.54 4.25
CA GLU A 41 -12.84 18.30 4.38
C GLU A 41 -13.24 16.90 3.91
N ASN A 42 -12.59 16.39 2.86
CA ASN A 42 -13.05 15.18 2.17
C ASN A 42 -12.32 13.90 2.57
N ASN A 43 -11.27 13.98 3.40
CA ASN A 43 -10.42 12.82 3.71
C ASN A 43 -10.23 12.69 5.22
N SER A 44 -10.00 11.45 5.66
CA SER A 44 -9.65 11.17 7.04
C SER A 44 -8.33 11.83 7.44
N GLN A 45 -8.16 12.08 8.74
CA GLN A 45 -6.95 12.73 9.26
C GLN A 45 -5.68 11.97 8.87
N ALA A 46 -5.68 10.63 8.88
CA ALA A 46 -4.53 9.83 8.47
C ALA A 46 -4.13 10.05 7.00
N ILE A 47 -5.10 10.26 6.11
CA ILE A 47 -4.83 10.55 4.68
C ILE A 47 -4.29 11.97 4.53
N VAL A 48 -4.83 12.94 5.26
CA VAL A 48 -4.30 14.30 5.30
C VAL A 48 -2.85 14.31 5.81
N ASP A 49 -2.59 13.61 6.92
CA ASP A 49 -1.25 13.50 7.53
C ASP A 49 -0.25 12.87 6.56
N SER A 50 -0.68 11.87 5.77
CA SER A 50 0.19 11.19 4.80
C SER A 50 0.79 12.12 3.74
N VAL A 51 0.12 13.25 3.43
CA VAL A 51 0.58 14.25 2.45
C VAL A 51 1.03 15.57 3.10
N SER A 52 1.19 15.58 4.42
CA SER A 52 1.54 16.76 5.21
C SER A 52 2.95 16.65 5.80
N VAL A 53 3.70 17.76 5.77
CA VAL A 53 4.99 17.90 6.48
C VAL A 53 5.02 19.28 7.12
N ASP A 54 5.35 19.34 8.42
CA ASP A 54 5.39 20.58 9.21
C ASP A 54 4.09 21.41 9.15
N GLY A 55 2.95 20.74 9.02
CA GLY A 55 1.62 21.35 8.92
C GLY A 55 1.22 21.86 7.53
N ASP A 56 2.12 21.77 6.55
CA ASP A 56 1.87 22.11 5.15
C ASP A 56 1.45 20.88 4.35
N ILE A 57 0.44 21.02 3.47
CA ILE A 57 -0.01 19.97 2.54
C ILE A 57 0.68 20.12 1.20
N TYR A 58 1.19 19.03 0.65
CA TYR A 58 1.98 19.02 -0.60
C TYR A 58 1.33 18.25 -1.76
N GLY A 59 0.26 17.50 -1.50
CA GLY A 59 -0.41 16.70 -2.51
C GLY A 59 -1.92 16.64 -2.30
N VAL A 60 -2.63 16.32 -3.38
CA VAL A 60 -4.07 16.02 -3.35
C VAL A 60 -4.22 14.49 -3.35
N PRO A 61 -4.62 13.84 -2.25
CA PRO A 61 -4.81 12.39 -2.21
C PRO A 61 -5.93 11.95 -3.16
N PHE A 62 -5.80 10.75 -3.75
CA PHE A 62 -6.86 10.18 -4.59
C PHE A 62 -7.17 8.70 -4.31
N THR A 63 -6.32 8.02 -3.53
CA THR A 63 -6.54 6.63 -3.09
C THR A 63 -5.65 6.31 -1.89
N THR A 64 -6.06 5.35 -1.08
CA THR A 64 -5.20 4.78 -0.04
C THR A 64 -4.06 3.97 -0.68
N ASN A 65 -2.93 3.87 0.00
CA ASN A 65 -1.79 3.09 -0.45
C ASN A 65 -1.43 2.03 0.61
N THR A 66 -1.97 0.84 0.43
CA THR A 66 -1.70 -0.33 1.26
C THR A 66 -1.80 -1.60 0.42
N TRP A 67 -1.61 -2.74 1.06
CA TRP A 67 -1.67 -4.06 0.46
C TRP A 67 -2.28 -5.07 1.44
N PHE A 68 -2.76 -6.16 0.87
CA PHE A 68 -3.56 -7.17 1.53
C PHE A 68 -3.34 -8.53 0.85
N MET A 69 -4.06 -9.56 1.28
CA MET A 69 -3.92 -10.89 0.73
C MET A 69 -5.09 -11.24 -0.20
N TYR A 70 -4.77 -11.71 -1.40
CA TYR A 70 -5.71 -12.33 -2.31
C TYR A 70 -5.56 -13.86 -2.23
N TYR A 71 -6.67 -14.59 -2.31
CA TYR A 71 -6.64 -16.05 -2.26
C TYR A 71 -7.77 -16.72 -3.04
N ASP A 72 -7.53 -17.96 -3.45
CA ASP A 72 -8.51 -18.85 -4.07
C ASP A 72 -9.40 -19.48 -2.99
N LYS A 73 -10.68 -19.07 -2.92
CA LYS A 73 -11.67 -19.58 -1.96
C LYS A 73 -11.97 -21.08 -2.12
N SER A 74 -11.58 -21.70 -3.23
CA SER A 74 -11.68 -23.16 -3.37
C SER A 74 -10.52 -23.90 -2.68
N ALA A 75 -9.41 -23.20 -2.43
CA ALA A 75 -8.22 -23.75 -1.76
C ALA A 75 -8.23 -23.47 -0.24
N PHE A 76 -8.67 -22.28 0.19
CA PHE A 76 -8.65 -21.88 1.60
C PHE A 76 -10.02 -21.42 2.11
N THR A 77 -10.33 -21.78 3.36
CA THR A 77 -11.49 -21.25 4.09
C THR A 77 -11.17 -19.90 4.74
N GLU A 78 -12.21 -19.17 5.15
CA GLU A 78 -12.07 -17.89 5.88
C GLU A 78 -11.31 -18.02 7.21
N ASP A 79 -11.31 -19.20 7.82
CA ASP A 79 -10.54 -19.46 9.05
C ASP A 79 -9.07 -19.79 8.75
N GLU A 80 -8.81 -20.53 7.69
CA GLU A 80 -7.43 -20.89 7.30
C GLU A 80 -6.62 -19.67 6.87
N VAL A 81 -7.25 -18.69 6.20
CA VAL A 81 -6.57 -17.47 5.74
C VAL A 81 -6.17 -16.51 6.85
N LYS A 82 -6.51 -16.80 8.11
CA LYS A 82 -6.12 -15.96 9.25
C LYS A 82 -4.67 -16.20 9.69
N ASN A 83 -4.03 -17.29 9.26
CA ASN A 83 -2.68 -17.66 9.70
C ASN A 83 -1.85 -18.22 8.54
N LEU A 84 -0.70 -17.61 8.26
CA LEU A 84 0.16 -17.94 7.12
C LEU A 84 0.73 -19.36 7.24
N ASP A 85 1.04 -19.81 8.46
CA ASP A 85 1.59 -21.16 8.70
C ASP A 85 0.58 -22.25 8.34
N THR A 86 -0.68 -22.01 8.65
CA THR A 86 -1.80 -22.88 8.27
C THR A 86 -1.95 -22.95 6.77
N MET A 87 -1.89 -21.80 6.09
CA MET A 87 -2.05 -21.75 4.64
C MET A 87 -0.87 -22.44 3.93
N ILE A 88 0.37 -22.13 4.30
CA ILE A 88 1.57 -22.63 3.60
C ILE A 88 1.77 -24.13 3.82
N ALA A 89 1.25 -24.68 4.94
CA ALA A 89 1.22 -26.12 5.17
C ALA A 89 0.24 -26.86 4.22
N LYS A 90 -0.76 -26.15 3.68
CA LYS A 90 -1.83 -26.73 2.86
C LYS A 90 -1.58 -26.59 1.36
N ASP A 91 -1.22 -25.40 0.89
CA ASP A 91 -1.07 -25.14 -0.55
C ASP A 91 -0.06 -24.02 -0.86
N LYS A 92 0.19 -23.77 -2.15
CA LYS A 92 1.20 -22.83 -2.63
C LYS A 92 0.82 -21.36 -2.42
N ILE A 93 1.76 -20.58 -1.90
CA ILE A 93 1.58 -19.14 -1.63
C ILE A 93 2.75 -18.37 -2.23
N SER A 94 2.41 -17.25 -2.89
CA SER A 94 3.38 -16.30 -3.42
C SER A 94 3.54 -15.11 -2.48
N PHE A 95 4.77 -14.72 -2.15
CA PHE A 95 5.04 -13.49 -1.40
C PHE A 95 6.22 -12.71 -2.03
N PRO A 96 6.14 -11.38 -2.18
CA PRO A 96 7.22 -10.54 -2.72
C PRO A 96 8.35 -10.32 -1.71
N ILE A 97 9.06 -11.40 -1.38
CA ILE A 97 10.05 -11.42 -0.29
C ILE A 97 11.25 -10.48 -0.54
N THR A 98 11.56 -10.16 -1.79
CA THR A 98 12.65 -9.25 -2.16
C THR A 98 12.24 -7.78 -2.13
N ASN A 99 10.98 -7.46 -1.84
CA ASN A 99 10.48 -6.09 -1.80
C ASN A 99 10.37 -5.60 -0.34
N SER A 100 11.15 -4.57 0.00
CA SER A 100 11.22 -4.01 1.35
C SER A 100 9.88 -3.47 1.85
N TRP A 101 9.02 -3.00 0.95
CA TRP A 101 7.68 -2.50 1.28
C TRP A 101 6.73 -3.60 1.79
N TYR A 102 7.05 -4.86 1.49
CA TYR A 102 6.27 -6.03 1.93
C TYR A 102 6.97 -6.77 3.08
N ILE A 103 8.26 -7.10 2.95
CA ILE A 103 8.98 -7.92 3.94
C ILE A 103 9.03 -7.27 5.33
N ALA A 104 9.00 -5.93 5.41
CA ALA A 104 8.98 -5.21 6.68
C ALA A 104 7.79 -5.60 7.57
N SER A 105 6.67 -6.08 6.99
CA SER A 105 5.49 -6.49 7.77
C SER A 105 5.78 -7.60 8.77
N PHE A 106 6.69 -8.52 8.44
CA PHE A 106 7.10 -9.61 9.33
C PHE A 106 7.91 -9.09 10.51
N TYR A 107 8.81 -8.14 10.25
CA TYR A 107 9.66 -7.56 11.28
C TYR A 107 8.84 -6.71 12.27
N VAL A 108 7.95 -5.87 11.74
CA VAL A 108 7.06 -5.03 12.55
C VAL A 108 6.06 -5.88 13.36
N ALA A 109 5.64 -7.04 12.84
CA ALA A 109 4.81 -7.99 13.59
C ALA A 109 5.46 -8.46 14.90
N ASN A 110 6.81 -8.51 14.93
CA ASN A 110 7.57 -8.94 16.10
C ASN A 110 8.30 -7.79 16.82
N GLY A 111 7.84 -6.54 16.66
CA GLY A 111 8.32 -5.40 17.44
C GLY A 111 9.60 -4.74 16.93
N CYS A 112 10.00 -4.99 15.68
CA CYS A 112 10.94 -4.10 14.98
C CYS A 112 10.21 -2.81 14.61
N THR A 113 10.95 -1.71 14.47
CA THR A 113 10.36 -0.39 14.20
C THR A 113 11.12 0.37 13.13
N LEU A 114 10.38 1.25 12.45
CA LEU A 114 10.91 2.27 11.54
C LEU A 114 10.45 3.60 12.14
N PHE A 115 11.37 4.43 12.59
CA PHE A 115 11.08 5.76 13.15
C PHE A 115 10.12 5.72 14.35
N GLY A 116 10.38 4.83 15.30
CA GLY A 116 9.59 4.69 16.53
C GLY A 116 8.30 3.88 16.37
N GLU A 117 7.42 3.94 17.38
CA GLU A 117 6.18 3.15 17.41
C GLU A 117 5.13 3.62 16.39
N ASP A 118 5.10 4.93 16.10
CA ASP A 118 4.12 5.56 15.22
C ASP A 118 4.64 5.80 13.79
N GLY A 119 5.92 5.52 13.53
CA GLY A 119 6.52 5.67 12.20
C GLY A 119 6.99 7.08 11.87
N THR A 120 7.01 8.01 12.83
CA THR A 120 7.24 9.44 12.57
C THR A 120 8.41 10.05 13.34
N ASP A 121 9.01 9.33 14.29
CA ASP A 121 10.13 9.81 15.10
C ASP A 121 11.48 9.51 14.43
N GLU A 122 12.01 10.50 13.71
CA GLU A 122 13.34 10.41 13.07
C GLU A 122 14.45 10.10 14.11
N ALA A 123 14.35 10.62 15.33
CA ALA A 123 15.37 10.43 16.36
C ALA A 123 15.35 9.00 16.93
N ALA A 124 14.21 8.32 16.90
CA ALA A 124 14.12 6.89 17.24
C ALA A 124 14.80 5.99 16.20
N GLY A 125 14.95 6.46 14.95
CA GLY A 125 15.67 5.74 13.90
C GLY A 125 15.03 4.40 13.52
N VAL A 126 15.81 3.52 12.90
CA VAL A 126 15.37 2.19 12.46
C VAL A 126 15.92 1.12 13.40
N ASP A 127 15.04 0.28 13.95
CA ASP A 127 15.42 -0.80 14.87
C ASP A 127 14.97 -2.16 14.33
N PHE A 128 15.92 -2.83 13.68
CA PHE A 128 15.83 -4.20 13.17
C PHE A 128 16.92 -5.06 13.80
N GLU A 129 17.09 -4.94 15.12
CA GLU A 129 18.19 -5.57 15.85
C GLU A 129 17.72 -6.60 16.90
N GLY A 130 18.68 -7.38 17.40
CA GLY A 130 18.48 -8.31 18.51
C GLY A 130 17.60 -9.53 18.21
N ASP A 131 17.19 -10.22 19.28
CA ASP A 131 16.47 -11.50 19.18
C ASP A 131 15.12 -11.39 18.47
N LYS A 132 14.47 -10.22 18.55
CA LYS A 132 13.20 -9.95 17.87
C LYS A 132 13.34 -9.99 16.35
N ALA A 133 14.38 -9.36 15.80
CA ALA A 133 14.66 -9.34 14.37
C ALA A 133 15.25 -10.66 13.89
N LYS A 134 16.08 -11.30 14.73
CA LYS A 134 16.62 -12.62 14.44
C LYS A 134 15.50 -13.65 14.28
N ALA A 135 14.53 -13.71 15.22
CA ALA A 135 13.44 -14.68 15.17
C ALA A 135 12.58 -14.53 13.91
N VAL A 136 12.36 -13.29 13.45
CA VAL A 136 11.69 -13.03 12.16
C VAL A 136 12.54 -13.53 11.00
N THR A 137 13.85 -13.27 11.02
CA THR A 137 14.74 -13.72 9.94
C THR A 137 14.81 -15.24 9.86
N ASP A 138 14.85 -15.94 10.99
CA ASP A 138 14.79 -17.40 11.03
C ASP A 138 13.45 -17.90 10.43
N TYR A 139 12.31 -17.29 10.81
CA TYR A 139 11.01 -17.59 10.23
C TYR A 139 10.99 -17.41 8.71
N LEU A 140 11.54 -16.31 8.20
CA LEU A 140 11.59 -16.03 6.76
C LEU A 140 12.48 -17.02 6.00
N VAL A 141 13.58 -17.48 6.61
CA VAL A 141 14.43 -18.54 6.05
C VAL A 141 13.64 -19.85 5.93
N ASP A 142 12.88 -20.21 6.96
CA ASP A 142 12.04 -21.42 6.94
C ASP A 142 10.92 -21.29 5.91
N LEU A 143 10.28 -20.12 5.81
CA LEU A 143 9.25 -19.83 4.82
C LEU A 143 9.79 -20.01 3.40
N VAL A 144 10.95 -19.42 3.08
CA VAL A 144 11.57 -19.53 1.74
C VAL A 144 11.97 -20.97 1.42
N ASN A 145 12.34 -21.78 2.41
CA ASN A 145 12.69 -23.18 2.22
C ASN A 145 11.47 -24.12 2.16
N ASN A 146 10.25 -23.63 2.40
CA ASN A 146 9.04 -24.43 2.31
C ASN A 146 8.73 -24.74 0.82
N PRO A 147 8.45 -26.01 0.45
CA PRO A 147 8.15 -26.38 -0.95
C PRO A 147 6.87 -25.74 -1.53
N ASN A 148 5.99 -25.23 -0.66
CA ASN A 148 4.80 -24.49 -1.04
C ASN A 148 5.04 -22.98 -1.18
N PHE A 149 6.22 -22.49 -0.81
CA PHE A 149 6.54 -21.08 -0.99
C PHE A 149 6.97 -20.78 -2.44
N VAL A 150 6.50 -19.66 -2.96
CA VAL A 150 6.91 -19.08 -4.23
C VAL A 150 7.32 -17.63 -3.97
N SER A 151 8.52 -17.25 -4.44
CA SER A 151 8.91 -15.85 -4.42
C SER A 151 8.12 -15.10 -5.50
N ASP A 152 7.40 -14.05 -5.09
CA ASP A 152 6.77 -13.13 -6.05
C ASP A 152 7.83 -12.18 -6.59
N ALA A 153 8.18 -12.35 -7.86
CA ALA A 153 9.10 -11.50 -8.56
C ALA A 153 8.52 -11.24 -9.96
N ASP A 154 8.54 -9.97 -10.36
CA ASP A 154 8.12 -9.54 -11.70
C ASP A 154 6.69 -10.01 -12.10
N GLY A 155 5.78 -10.12 -11.11
CA GLY A 155 4.39 -10.52 -11.33
C GLY A 155 4.13 -12.03 -11.40
N SER A 156 5.07 -12.84 -10.89
CA SER A 156 4.92 -14.30 -10.84
C SER A 156 3.73 -14.75 -9.99
N GLY A 157 3.37 -14.04 -8.92
CA GLY A 157 2.21 -14.41 -8.10
C GLY A 157 0.88 -14.29 -8.83
N LEU A 158 0.66 -13.20 -9.57
CA LEU A 158 -0.55 -13.03 -10.38
C LEU A 158 -0.62 -14.06 -11.52
N SER A 159 0.53 -14.36 -12.15
CA SER A 159 0.62 -15.41 -13.16
C SER A 159 0.30 -16.78 -12.57
N GLY A 160 0.80 -17.06 -11.37
CA GLY A 160 0.53 -18.29 -10.63
C GLY A 160 -0.91 -18.44 -10.16
N LEU A 161 -1.60 -17.35 -9.81
CA LEU A 161 -3.05 -17.39 -9.56
C LEU A 161 -3.82 -17.74 -10.84
N ARG A 162 -3.43 -17.18 -11.99
CA ARG A 162 -4.08 -17.42 -13.29
C ARG A 162 -3.95 -18.86 -13.77
N ASP A 163 -2.79 -19.48 -13.58
CA ASP A 163 -2.56 -20.88 -13.98
C ASP A 163 -2.86 -21.91 -12.87
N GLY A 164 -3.15 -21.43 -11.66
CA GLY A 164 -3.50 -22.23 -10.49
C GLY A 164 -2.30 -22.84 -9.76
N SER A 165 -1.06 -22.53 -10.15
CA SER A 165 0.16 -22.97 -9.46
C SER A 165 0.41 -22.25 -8.12
N VAL A 166 -0.28 -21.15 -7.88
CA VAL A 166 -0.32 -20.44 -6.60
C VAL A 166 -1.78 -20.27 -6.19
N LYS A 167 -2.05 -20.35 -4.88
CA LYS A 167 -3.41 -20.24 -4.30
C LYS A 167 -3.62 -18.99 -3.47
N ALA A 168 -2.56 -18.27 -3.12
CA ALA A 168 -2.65 -16.95 -2.50
C ALA A 168 -1.46 -16.08 -2.89
N MET A 169 -1.69 -14.78 -3.00
CA MET A 169 -0.65 -13.78 -3.24
C MET A 169 -0.90 -12.52 -2.40
N PHE A 170 0.15 -11.73 -2.21
CA PHE A 170 0.07 -10.45 -1.49
C PHE A 170 0.29 -9.30 -2.45
N SER A 171 -0.72 -8.45 -2.60
CA SER A 171 -0.67 -7.26 -3.45
C SER A 171 -1.67 -6.22 -2.98
N GLY A 172 -1.77 -5.09 -3.67
CA GLY A 172 -2.74 -4.03 -3.36
C GLY A 172 -3.81 -3.91 -4.43
N SER A 173 -4.67 -2.89 -4.25
CA SER A 173 -5.84 -2.64 -5.09
C SER A 173 -5.54 -2.48 -6.59
N TRP A 174 -4.30 -2.16 -6.96
CA TRP A 174 -3.89 -2.05 -8.37
C TRP A 174 -3.97 -3.38 -9.14
N ASP A 175 -3.88 -4.53 -8.46
CA ASP A 175 -4.01 -5.85 -9.09
C ASP A 175 -5.42 -6.47 -8.94
N ALA A 176 -6.32 -5.82 -8.20
CA ALA A 176 -7.64 -6.38 -7.85
C ALA A 176 -8.43 -6.87 -9.08
N SER A 177 -8.46 -6.06 -10.14
CA SER A 177 -9.18 -6.40 -11.37
C SER A 177 -8.59 -7.65 -12.04
N ALA A 178 -7.26 -7.75 -12.10
CA ALA A 178 -6.57 -8.88 -12.73
C ALA A 178 -6.69 -10.16 -11.89
N VAL A 179 -6.69 -10.04 -10.56
CA VAL A 179 -6.92 -11.16 -9.64
C VAL A 179 -8.37 -11.65 -9.72
N LYS A 180 -9.34 -10.74 -9.79
CA LYS A 180 -10.76 -11.09 -9.97
C LYS A 180 -11.01 -11.79 -11.29
N GLU A 181 -10.36 -11.35 -12.37
CA GLU A 181 -10.36 -12.05 -13.65
C GLU A 181 -9.75 -13.46 -13.54
N ALA A 182 -8.64 -13.60 -12.82
CA ALA A 182 -7.95 -14.88 -12.64
C ALA A 182 -8.76 -15.91 -11.85
N LEU A 183 -9.39 -15.49 -10.75
CA LEU A 183 -10.05 -16.38 -9.80
C LEU A 183 -11.55 -16.55 -10.03
N GLY A 184 -12.19 -15.62 -10.74
CA GLY A 184 -13.64 -15.64 -10.96
C GLY A 184 -14.43 -15.73 -9.64
N ASP A 185 -15.34 -16.70 -9.55
CA ASP A 185 -16.19 -16.90 -8.36
C ASP A 185 -15.38 -17.26 -7.10
N ASN A 186 -14.16 -17.80 -7.28
CA ASN A 186 -13.26 -18.15 -6.19
C ASN A 186 -12.43 -16.95 -5.69
N TYR A 187 -12.67 -15.74 -6.19
CA TYR A 187 -12.01 -14.53 -5.71
C TYR A 187 -12.23 -14.31 -4.20
N GLY A 188 -11.15 -14.38 -3.43
CA GLY A 188 -11.08 -14.04 -2.02
C GLY A 188 -10.08 -12.91 -1.79
N VAL A 189 -10.42 -12.02 -0.86
CA VAL A 189 -9.54 -10.96 -0.38
C VAL A 189 -9.73 -10.80 1.13
N VAL A 190 -8.63 -10.60 1.86
CA VAL A 190 -8.64 -10.50 3.30
C VAL A 190 -7.45 -9.66 3.78
N GLN A 191 -7.55 -9.10 4.98
CA GLN A 191 -6.42 -8.52 5.69
C GLN A 191 -5.24 -9.50 5.81
N LEU A 192 -4.07 -8.99 6.18
CA LEU A 192 -2.89 -9.83 6.35
C LEU A 192 -3.10 -10.89 7.44
N PRO A 193 -2.62 -12.13 7.24
CA PRO A 193 -2.69 -13.17 8.25
C PRO A 193 -1.75 -12.89 9.42
N THR A 194 -1.90 -13.68 10.49
CA THR A 194 -0.88 -13.83 11.51
C THR A 194 0.24 -14.77 11.04
N ILE A 195 1.40 -14.66 11.68
CA ILE A 195 2.54 -15.58 11.56
C ILE A 195 2.91 -16.08 12.95
N THR A 196 3.41 -17.30 13.08
CA THR A 196 3.81 -17.85 14.38
C THR A 196 5.31 -17.70 14.58
N ILE A 197 5.69 -16.82 15.50
CA ILE A 197 7.09 -16.63 15.90
C ILE A 197 7.25 -17.09 17.34
N ASN A 198 8.14 -18.06 17.59
CA ASN A 198 8.41 -18.63 18.92
C ASN A 198 7.15 -19.14 19.64
N GLY A 199 6.18 -19.68 18.90
CA GLY A 199 4.94 -20.22 19.45
C GLY A 199 3.86 -19.17 19.75
N GLU A 200 4.10 -17.90 19.42
CA GLU A 200 3.12 -16.82 19.55
C GLU A 200 2.66 -16.34 18.17
N GLU A 201 1.34 -16.18 18.00
CA GLU A 201 0.79 -15.54 16.80
C GLU A 201 1.08 -14.03 16.81
N LYS A 202 1.66 -13.55 15.72
CA LYS A 202 2.03 -12.16 15.48
C LYS A 202 1.28 -11.64 14.26
N GLN A 203 0.54 -10.55 14.42
CA GLN A 203 -0.19 -9.92 13.33
C GLN A 203 0.78 -9.21 12.38
N MET A 204 0.80 -9.62 11.11
CA MET A 204 1.49 -8.88 10.05
C MET A 204 0.85 -7.50 9.88
N LYS A 205 1.66 -6.47 9.62
CA LYS A 205 1.19 -5.10 9.37
C LYS A 205 1.71 -4.59 8.03
N SER A 206 0.81 -4.23 7.13
CA SER A 206 1.17 -3.52 5.89
C SER A 206 1.49 -2.06 6.21
N PHE A 207 2.28 -1.42 5.34
CA PHE A 207 2.32 0.03 5.31
C PHE A 207 0.96 0.57 4.91
N SER A 208 0.61 1.73 5.48
CA SER A 208 -0.60 2.47 5.14
C SER A 208 -0.21 3.91 4.84
N GLY A 209 -0.83 4.48 3.81
CA GLY A 209 -0.56 5.83 3.34
C GLY A 209 -1.52 6.20 2.22
N SER A 210 -1.06 7.04 1.30
CA SER A 210 -1.86 7.46 0.16
C SER A 210 -1.04 7.52 -1.13
N LYS A 211 -1.75 7.50 -2.26
CA LYS A 211 -1.20 8.04 -3.50
C LYS A 211 -1.86 9.39 -3.73
N ALA A 212 -1.06 10.35 -4.18
CA ALA A 212 -1.47 11.73 -4.30
C ALA A 212 -1.01 12.33 -5.62
N ILE A 213 -1.63 13.45 -6.00
CA ILE A 213 -1.21 14.28 -7.12
C ILE A 213 -0.39 15.45 -6.58
N GLY A 214 0.84 15.58 -7.06
CA GLY A 214 1.77 16.66 -6.73
C GLY A 214 1.93 17.65 -7.88
N VAL A 215 2.32 18.88 -7.55
CA VAL A 215 2.59 19.96 -8.51
C VAL A 215 4.07 20.29 -8.48
N ASN A 216 4.74 20.20 -9.63
CA ASN A 216 6.14 20.58 -9.78
C ASN A 216 6.28 22.10 -9.65
N PRO A 217 7.14 22.62 -8.74
CA PRO A 217 7.33 24.05 -8.56
C PRO A 217 7.96 24.76 -9.76
N ASN A 218 8.50 24.01 -10.73
CA ASN A 218 9.07 24.55 -11.97
C ASN A 218 8.03 24.72 -13.10
N CYS A 219 6.76 24.41 -12.83
CA CYS A 219 5.69 24.60 -13.81
C CYS A 219 5.58 26.07 -14.24
N GLU A 220 5.52 26.32 -15.56
CA GLU A 220 5.34 27.66 -16.13
C GLU A 220 3.97 28.27 -15.74
N TYR A 221 2.96 27.43 -15.51
CA TYR A 221 1.57 27.82 -15.22
C TYR A 221 1.06 27.22 -13.90
N PRO A 222 1.59 27.64 -12.74
CA PRO A 222 1.33 26.99 -11.45
C PRO A 222 -0.15 27.00 -11.05
N GLN A 223 -0.91 28.04 -11.41
CA GLN A 223 -2.36 28.09 -11.14
C GLN A 223 -3.13 26.99 -11.89
N VAL A 224 -2.74 26.70 -13.13
CA VAL A 224 -3.35 25.65 -13.96
C VAL A 224 -2.96 24.28 -13.41
N ALA A 225 -1.69 24.10 -13.05
CA ALA A 225 -1.21 22.85 -12.47
C ALA A 225 -1.91 22.52 -11.14
N VAL A 226 -2.10 23.50 -10.26
CA VAL A 226 -2.86 23.32 -9.01
C VAL A 226 -4.34 23.00 -9.29
N ALA A 227 -4.97 23.68 -10.25
CA ALA A 227 -6.35 23.40 -10.63
C ALA A 227 -6.51 21.98 -11.19
N LEU A 228 -5.54 21.51 -12.00
CA LEU A 228 -5.52 20.15 -12.52
C LEU A 228 -5.31 19.13 -11.40
N ALA A 229 -4.35 19.35 -10.50
CA ALA A 229 -4.11 18.44 -9.37
C ALA A 229 -5.34 18.30 -8.47
N ARG A 230 -6.00 19.43 -8.17
CA ARG A 230 -7.27 19.46 -7.43
C ARG A 230 -8.36 18.69 -8.16
N TYR A 231 -8.52 18.89 -9.47
CA TYR A 231 -9.52 18.17 -10.26
C TYR A 231 -9.27 16.66 -10.25
N LEU A 232 -8.03 16.22 -10.45
CA LEU A 232 -7.66 14.80 -10.48
C LEU A 232 -7.86 14.08 -9.13
N GLY A 233 -7.83 14.81 -8.01
CA GLY A 233 -8.14 14.28 -6.68
C GLY A 233 -9.58 14.52 -6.22
N SER A 234 -10.43 15.13 -7.05
CA SER A 234 -11.84 15.41 -6.71
C SER A 234 -12.68 14.13 -6.59
N ALA A 235 -13.84 14.23 -5.95
CA ALA A 235 -14.79 13.12 -5.86
C ALA A 235 -15.18 12.56 -7.24
N ASP A 236 -15.42 13.42 -8.23
CA ASP A 236 -15.76 12.97 -9.59
C ASP A 236 -14.63 12.17 -10.24
N ALA A 237 -13.38 12.63 -10.09
CA ALA A 237 -12.22 11.93 -10.64
C ALA A 237 -11.95 10.60 -9.90
N GLN A 238 -12.07 10.59 -8.57
CA GLN A 238 -11.93 9.37 -7.77
C GLN A 238 -13.03 8.34 -8.10
N LYS A 239 -14.28 8.79 -8.25
CA LYS A 239 -15.39 7.94 -8.69
C LYS A 239 -15.13 7.35 -10.08
N ALA A 240 -14.68 8.17 -11.03
CA ALA A 240 -14.33 7.69 -12.37
C ALA A 240 -13.18 6.67 -12.32
N HIS A 241 -12.16 6.89 -11.48
CA HIS A 241 -11.08 5.94 -11.24
C HIS A 241 -11.58 4.58 -10.71
N TYR A 242 -12.52 4.61 -9.77
CA TYR A 242 -13.16 3.40 -9.26
C TYR A 242 -13.94 2.68 -10.36
N GLU A 243 -14.82 3.36 -11.08
CA GLU A 243 -15.66 2.76 -12.13
C GLU A 243 -14.85 2.19 -13.31
N MET A 244 -13.74 2.84 -13.69
CA MET A 244 -12.93 2.42 -14.83
C MET A 244 -11.97 1.27 -14.51
N ARG A 245 -11.44 1.21 -13.29
CA ARG A 245 -10.30 0.34 -12.96
C ARG A 245 -10.20 -0.10 -11.49
N ASN A 246 -11.27 0.04 -10.72
CA ASN A 246 -11.40 -0.39 -9.31
C ASN A 246 -10.33 0.20 -8.36
N VAL A 247 -9.91 1.45 -8.60
CA VAL A 247 -9.07 2.17 -7.65
C VAL A 247 -9.96 2.72 -6.54
N VAL A 248 -9.78 2.19 -5.33
CA VAL A 248 -10.58 2.57 -4.15
C VAL A 248 -10.35 4.05 -3.82
N PRO A 249 -11.40 4.88 -3.73
CA PRO A 249 -11.28 6.29 -3.36
C PRO A 249 -10.76 6.47 -1.93
N CYS A 250 -10.14 7.60 -1.62
CA CYS A 250 -9.88 8.01 -0.24
C CYS A 250 -10.87 9.06 0.27
N ASN A 251 -11.72 9.60 -0.62
CA ASN A 251 -12.82 10.49 -0.28
C ASN A 251 -13.84 9.77 0.63
N GLU A 252 -14.12 10.34 1.80
CA GLU A 252 -14.97 9.72 2.82
C GLU A 252 -16.43 9.54 2.37
N GLU A 253 -16.98 10.48 1.61
CA GLU A 253 -18.34 10.37 1.08
C GLU A 253 -18.44 9.20 0.09
N LEU A 254 -17.48 9.05 -0.81
CA LEU A 254 -17.45 7.92 -1.74
C LEU A 254 -17.24 6.60 -1.03
N LEU A 255 -16.32 6.53 -0.05
CA LEU A 255 -16.10 5.33 0.76
C LEU A 255 -17.37 4.87 1.46
N SER A 256 -18.19 5.80 1.97
CA SER A 256 -19.47 5.49 2.60
C SER A 256 -20.51 4.86 1.64
N GLN A 257 -20.30 4.96 0.32
CA GLN A 257 -21.18 4.42 -0.71
C GLN A 257 -20.74 3.05 -1.24
N ILE A 258 -19.53 2.60 -0.92
CA ILE A 258 -18.94 1.35 -1.44
C ILE A 258 -18.52 0.39 -0.32
N THR A 259 -19.25 0.39 0.81
CA THR A 259 -18.96 -0.45 1.98
C THR A 259 -19.06 -1.96 1.72
N ASP A 260 -19.66 -2.35 0.60
CA ASP A 260 -19.77 -3.75 0.18
C ASP A 260 -18.58 -4.18 -0.70
N ASP A 261 -17.69 -3.25 -1.10
CA ASP A 261 -16.45 -3.62 -1.78
C ASP A 261 -15.52 -4.30 -0.79
N ALA A 262 -14.99 -5.46 -1.16
CA ALA A 262 -14.16 -6.27 -0.29
C ALA A 262 -12.77 -5.65 -0.01
N LEU A 263 -12.44 -4.50 -0.64
CA LEU A 263 -11.24 -3.71 -0.39
C LEU A 263 -11.45 -2.52 0.55
N VAL A 264 -12.70 -2.27 1.00
CA VAL A 264 -13.12 -1.17 1.86
C VAL A 264 -13.47 -1.71 3.25
#